data_AF-A0A2E7Q4J9-F1
#
_entry.id   AF-A0A2E7Q4J9-F1
#
_cell.length_a   1.000
_cell.length_b   1.000
_cell.length_c   1.000
_cell.angle_alpha   90.00
_cell.angle_beta   90.00
_cell.angle_gamma   90.00
#
_symmetry.space_group_name_H-M   'P 1'
#
loop_
_entity.id
_entity.type
_entity.pdbx_description
1 polymer ?
#
loop_
_entity_poly.entity_id
_entity_poly.type
_entity_poly.pdbx_seq_one_letter_code
_entity_poly.pdbx_strand_id
1 'polypeptide(L)'
;MRRAYYISGAGHVGLLLWLFLGGLLSPSREPFEMTEVSVVTGAEFEAILAAQRAPEPASEVAQPEPPAEPQDSPEVEAQPDAPVESPPPVQADRPASDPAPEVTELALPPEAEVSDAAPELPEPPADVAVLA
;
A
#
# COMPACT_ATOMS: atom_id res chain seq x y z
N MET A 1 36.13 -29.61 -35.04
CA MET A 1 36.94 -28.62 -34.27
C MET A 1 36.46 -27.18 -34.38
N ARG A 2 35.93 -26.68 -35.51
CA ARG A 2 35.52 -25.26 -35.65
C ARG A 2 34.30 -24.82 -34.82
N ARG A 3 33.36 -25.72 -34.54
CA ARG A 3 32.11 -25.41 -33.81
C ARG A 3 32.36 -24.87 -32.41
N ALA A 4 33.36 -25.37 -31.70
CA ALA A 4 33.72 -24.91 -30.36
C ALA A 4 34.17 -23.43 -30.36
N TYR A 5 34.97 -23.02 -31.36
CA TYR A 5 35.38 -21.62 -31.52
C TYR A 5 34.21 -20.70 -31.83
N TYR A 6 33.24 -21.14 -32.64
CA TYR A 6 32.05 -20.35 -32.93
C TYR A 6 31.15 -20.17 -31.71
N ILE A 7 30.96 -21.21 -30.90
CA ILE A 7 30.16 -21.14 -29.67
C ILE A 7 30.85 -20.24 -28.65
N SER A 8 32.17 -20.40 -28.48
CA SER A 8 32.96 -19.55 -27.58
C SER A 8 32.97 -18.09 -28.03
N GLY A 9 33.18 -17.83 -29.32
CA GLY A 9 33.15 -16.48 -29.88
C GLY A 9 31.79 -15.82 -29.77
N ALA A 10 30.70 -16.55 -30.06
CA ALA A 10 29.34 -16.05 -29.91
C ALA A 10 29.01 -15.72 -28.45
N GLY A 11 29.46 -16.55 -27.50
CA GLY A 11 29.32 -16.27 -26.07
C GLY A 11 30.03 -14.98 -25.65
N HIS A 12 31.28 -14.77 -26.09
CA HIS A 12 32.03 -13.56 -25.77
C HIS A 12 31.40 -12.31 -26.39
N VAL A 13 31.01 -12.38 -27.67
CA VAL A 13 30.33 -11.25 -28.34
C VAL A 13 29.00 -10.94 -27.66
N GLY A 14 28.23 -11.97 -27.27
CA GLY A 14 26.99 -11.81 -26.51
C GLY A 14 27.23 -11.15 -25.15
N LEU A 15 28.24 -11.59 -24.39
CA LEU A 15 28.60 -11.02 -23.09
C LEU A 15 29.02 -9.54 -23.22
N LEU A 16 29.85 -9.23 -24.20
CA LEU A 16 30.29 -7.86 -24.47
C LEU A 16 29.10 -6.97 -24.85
N LEU A 17 28.24 -7.44 -25.76
CA LEU A 17 27.05 -6.70 -26.16
C LEU A 17 26.09 -6.46 -24.98
N TRP A 18 25.93 -7.46 -24.10
CA TRP A 18 25.14 -7.33 -22.87
C TRP A 18 25.70 -6.28 -21.92
N LEU A 19 27.02 -6.21 -21.73
CA LEU A 19 27.66 -5.19 -20.89
C LEU A 19 27.43 -3.77 -21.42
N PHE A 20 27.54 -3.58 -22.74
CA PHE A 20 27.32 -2.27 -23.37
C PHE A 20 25.84 -1.84 -23.35
N LEU A 21 24.92 -2.78 -23.57
CA LEU A 21 23.49 -2.46 -23.73
C LEU A 21 22.68 -2.63 -22.44
N GLY A 22 23.15 -3.42 -21.47
CA GLY A 22 22.42 -3.71 -20.23
C GLY A 22 22.16 -2.46 -19.37
N GLY A 23 23.00 -1.44 -19.48
CA GLY A 23 22.76 -0.14 -18.86
C GLY A 23 21.52 0.58 -19.40
N LEU A 24 21.18 0.41 -20.70
CA LEU A 24 19.97 1.01 -21.29
C LEU A 24 18.69 0.33 -20.81
N LEU A 25 18.77 -0.93 -20.36
CA LEU A 25 17.65 -1.66 -19.79
C LEU A 25 17.54 -1.44 -18.27
N SER A 26 18.51 -0.76 -17.66
CA SER A 26 18.48 -0.49 -16.23
C SER A 26 17.44 0.60 -15.95
N PRO A 27 16.51 0.37 -15.01
CA PRO A 27 15.54 1.40 -14.64
C PRO A 27 16.27 2.61 -14.06
N SER A 28 15.81 3.80 -14.41
CA SER A 28 16.25 5.04 -13.78
C SER A 28 16.04 4.93 -12.28
N ARG A 29 17.08 5.19 -11.49
CA ARG A 29 16.92 5.30 -10.04
C ARG A 29 16.17 6.61 -9.77
N GLU A 30 14.92 6.49 -9.39
CA GLU A 30 14.15 7.59 -8.83
C GLU A 30 14.94 8.16 -7.62
N PRO A 31 15.01 9.49 -7.44
CA PRO A 31 15.55 10.04 -6.22
C PRO A 31 14.79 9.49 -5.01
N PHE A 32 15.50 9.24 -3.92
CA PHE A 32 14.83 8.89 -2.67
C PHE A 32 14.07 10.13 -2.16
N GLU A 33 12.76 10.02 -1.97
CA GLU A 33 11.98 11.04 -1.29
C GLU A 33 12.00 10.77 0.22
N MET A 34 12.59 11.70 0.98
CA MET A 34 12.57 11.66 2.44
C MET A 34 11.31 12.40 2.91
N THR A 35 10.32 11.67 3.41
CA THR A 35 9.14 12.27 4.02
C THR A 35 9.45 12.63 5.47
N GLU A 36 9.49 13.92 5.77
CA GLU A 36 9.60 14.41 7.14
C GLU A 36 8.27 14.18 7.87
N VAL A 37 8.31 13.36 8.93
CA VAL A 37 7.14 13.10 9.78
C VAL A 37 7.43 13.66 11.16
N SER A 38 6.66 14.65 11.57
CA SER A 38 6.73 15.26 12.92
C SER A 38 5.84 14.50 13.89
N VAL A 39 6.38 14.14 15.07
CA VAL A 39 5.63 13.50 16.15
C VAL A 39 4.89 14.56 16.97
N VAL A 40 3.56 14.48 16.99
CA VAL A 40 2.68 15.35 17.80
C VAL A 40 2.40 14.67 19.14
N THR A 41 2.39 15.44 20.23
CA THR A 41 2.07 14.91 21.56
C THR A 41 0.57 14.59 21.69
N GLY A 42 0.19 13.65 22.55
CA GLY A 42 -1.22 13.28 22.73
C GLY A 42 -2.12 14.47 23.11
N ALA A 43 -1.62 15.38 23.96
CA ALA A 43 -2.35 16.58 24.35
C ALA A 43 -2.56 17.57 23.20
N GLU A 44 -1.57 17.69 22.31
CA GLU A 44 -1.64 18.55 21.13
C GLU A 44 -2.61 17.99 20.07
N PHE A 45 -2.64 16.66 19.91
CA PHE A 45 -3.65 16.00 19.08
C PHE A 45 -5.08 16.23 19.60
N GLU A 46 -5.31 16.09 20.91
CA GLU A 46 -6.63 16.39 21.48
C GLU A 46 -7.04 17.85 21.30
N ALA A 47 -6.10 18.80 21.42
CA ALA A 47 -6.38 20.20 21.18
C ALA A 47 -6.85 20.46 19.74
N ILE A 48 -6.23 19.81 18.75
CA ILE A 48 -6.67 19.87 17.34
C ILE A 48 -8.08 19.31 17.18
N LEU A 49 -8.38 18.17 17.79
CA LEU A 49 -9.72 17.56 17.72
C LEU A 49 -10.80 18.41 18.41
N ALA A 50 -10.49 18.97 19.58
CA ALA A 50 -11.40 19.81 20.32
C ALA A 50 -11.77 21.08 19.53
N ALA A 51 -10.81 21.66 18.81
CA ALA A 51 -11.04 22.83 17.95
C ALA A 51 -12.01 22.53 16.79
N GLN A 52 -12.13 21.27 16.36
CA GLN A 52 -13.04 20.86 15.30
C GLN A 52 -14.44 20.47 15.80
N ARG A 53 -14.68 20.48 17.12
CA ARG A 53 -15.98 20.08 17.67
C ARG A 53 -17.02 21.16 17.40
N ALA A 54 -18.10 20.77 16.72
CA ALA A 54 -19.26 21.65 16.52
C ALA A 54 -19.95 21.96 17.87
N PRO A 55 -20.61 23.13 18.00
CA PRO A 55 -21.44 23.44 19.16
C PRO A 55 -22.53 22.38 19.34
N GLU A 56 -22.80 21.99 20.58
CA GLU A 56 -23.96 21.14 20.90
C GLU A 56 -25.25 21.84 20.44
N PRO A 57 -26.12 21.16 19.65
CA PRO A 57 -27.40 21.73 19.27
C PRO A 57 -28.25 21.93 20.53
N ALA A 58 -28.84 23.12 20.67
CA ALA A 58 -29.83 23.38 21.71
C ALA A 58 -31.01 22.42 21.50
N SER A 59 -31.08 21.36 22.31
CA SER A 59 -32.08 20.28 22.17
C SER A 59 -33.48 20.68 22.65
N GLU A 60 -33.65 21.88 23.22
CA GLU A 60 -34.95 22.40 23.63
C GLU A 60 -35.53 23.33 22.55
N VAL A 61 -36.04 22.72 21.48
CA VAL A 61 -36.99 23.39 20.59
C VAL A 61 -38.37 22.83 20.92
N ALA A 62 -39.29 23.68 21.36
CA ALA A 62 -40.67 23.27 21.65
C ALA A 62 -41.30 22.66 20.39
N GLN A 63 -41.78 21.41 20.49
CA GLN A 63 -42.47 20.75 19.40
C GLN A 63 -43.84 21.42 19.18
N PRO A 64 -44.19 21.80 17.93
CA PRO A 64 -45.52 22.32 17.62
C PRO A 64 -46.59 21.24 17.84
N GLU A 65 -47.79 21.65 18.24
CA GLU A 65 -48.93 20.75 18.40
C GLU A 65 -49.34 20.16 17.04
N PRO A 66 -49.56 18.84 16.93
CA PRO A 66 -49.94 18.21 15.68
C PRO A 66 -51.33 18.67 15.20
N PRO A 67 -51.56 18.78 13.88
CA PRO A 67 -52.88 19.11 13.33
C PRO A 67 -53.91 18.04 13.67
N ALA A 68 -55.17 18.44 13.88
CA ALA A 68 -56.27 17.50 14.08
C ALA A 68 -56.51 16.65 12.81
N GLU A 69 -56.51 15.32 12.94
CA GLU A 69 -56.79 14.41 11.85
C GLU A 69 -58.28 14.47 11.43
N PRO A 70 -58.59 14.54 10.13
CA PRO A 70 -59.96 14.47 9.65
C PRO A 70 -60.53 13.05 9.87
N GLN A 71 -61.73 12.97 10.46
CA GLN A 71 -62.35 11.70 10.89
C GLN A 71 -62.86 10.82 9.75
N ASP A 72 -62.89 11.31 8.51
CA ASP A 72 -63.38 10.57 7.34
C ASP A 72 -62.22 10.33 6.36
N SER A 73 -61.37 9.36 6.66
CA SER A 73 -60.50 8.75 5.65
C SER A 73 -61.17 7.52 5.06
N PRO A 74 -61.27 7.38 3.73
CA PRO A 74 -61.87 6.21 3.11
C PRO A 74 -61.06 4.95 3.44
N GLU A 75 -61.75 3.90 3.86
CA GLU A 75 -61.13 2.61 4.17
C GLU A 75 -60.78 1.88 2.87
N VAL A 76 -59.48 1.72 2.61
CA VAL A 76 -58.96 1.03 1.43
C VAL A 76 -58.61 -0.40 1.83
N GLU A 77 -59.33 -1.38 1.27
CA GLU A 77 -58.98 -2.79 1.43
C GLU A 77 -57.77 -3.14 0.56
N ALA A 78 -56.63 -3.42 1.21
CA ALA A 78 -55.44 -3.91 0.53
C ALA A 78 -55.57 -5.42 0.25
N GLN A 79 -55.46 -5.81 -1.03
CA GLN A 79 -55.35 -7.22 -1.41
C GLN A 79 -53.87 -7.64 -1.41
N PRO A 80 -53.54 -8.83 -0.87
CA PRO A 80 -52.18 -9.34 -0.88
C PRO A 80 -51.70 -9.65 -2.30
N ASP A 81 -50.49 -9.21 -2.64
CA ASP A 81 -49.84 -9.60 -3.88
C ASP A 81 -49.60 -11.12 -3.93
N ALA A 82 -49.77 -11.70 -5.12
CA ALA A 82 -49.49 -13.11 -5.34
C ALA A 82 -47.97 -13.36 -5.42
N PRO A 83 -47.44 -14.44 -4.80
CA PRO A 83 -46.02 -14.74 -4.84
C PRO A 83 -45.58 -15.14 -6.25
N VAL A 84 -44.49 -14.55 -6.73
CA VAL A 84 -43.84 -14.89 -8.00
C VAL A 84 -42.67 -15.83 -7.72
N GLU A 85 -42.65 -17.00 -8.37
CA GLU A 85 -41.56 -17.96 -8.24
C GLU A 85 -40.40 -17.60 -9.18
N SER A 86 -39.19 -17.45 -8.62
CA SER A 86 -37.97 -17.18 -9.39
C SER A 86 -37.17 -18.48 -9.58
N PRO A 87 -36.59 -18.72 -10.77
CA PRO A 87 -35.80 -19.92 -11.01
C PRO A 87 -34.51 -19.92 -10.16
N PRO A 88 -34.01 -21.11 -9.77
CA PRO A 88 -32.76 -21.21 -9.01
C PRO A 88 -31.56 -20.75 -9.86
N PRO A 89 -30.54 -20.14 -9.24
CA PRO A 89 -29.33 -19.73 -9.93
C PRO A 89 -28.54 -20.96 -10.43
N VAL A 90 -28.03 -20.88 -11.65
CA VAL A 90 -27.18 -21.92 -12.25
C VAL A 90 -25.75 -21.74 -11.74
N GLN A 91 -25.19 -22.74 -11.06
CA GLN A 91 -23.77 -22.72 -10.65
C GLN A 91 -22.88 -23.24 -11.78
N ALA A 92 -21.81 -22.51 -12.07
CA ALA A 92 -20.76 -22.96 -12.97
C ALA A 92 -19.69 -23.74 -12.19
N ASP A 93 -19.08 -24.73 -12.84
CA ASP A 93 -17.98 -25.50 -12.25
C ASP A 93 -16.74 -24.61 -12.02
N ARG A 94 -16.09 -24.80 -10.87
CA ARG A 94 -14.83 -24.12 -10.56
C ARG A 94 -13.69 -24.75 -11.39
N PRO A 95 -12.78 -23.94 -11.97
CA PRO A 95 -11.57 -24.47 -12.61
C PRO A 95 -10.70 -25.26 -11.62
N ALA A 96 -9.92 -26.21 -12.15
CA ALA A 96 -8.94 -26.96 -11.36
C ALA A 96 -7.87 -26.02 -10.77
N SER A 97 -7.35 -26.37 -9.59
CA SER A 97 -6.23 -25.63 -8.98
C SER A 97 -4.93 -25.84 -9.75
N ASP A 98 -4.13 -24.77 -9.84
CA ASP A 98 -2.79 -24.83 -10.42
C ASP A 98 -1.81 -25.62 -9.54
N PRO A 99 -0.78 -26.26 -10.16
CA PRO A 99 0.29 -26.91 -9.41
C PRO A 99 1.15 -25.90 -8.66
N ALA A 100 1.67 -26.29 -7.49
CA ALA A 100 2.61 -25.48 -6.74
C ALA A 100 3.95 -25.31 -7.49
N PRO A 101 4.62 -24.16 -7.37
CA PRO A 101 5.91 -23.94 -8.00
C PRO A 101 6.99 -24.86 -7.40
N GLU A 102 7.82 -25.45 -8.26
CA GLU A 102 8.99 -26.21 -7.83
C GLU A 102 10.08 -25.25 -7.35
N VAL A 103 10.36 -25.25 -6.05
CA VAL A 103 11.46 -24.47 -5.45
C VAL A 103 12.72 -25.32 -5.49
N THR A 104 13.71 -24.90 -6.28
CA THR A 104 15.06 -25.50 -6.22
C THR A 104 15.75 -25.01 -4.95
N GLU A 105 16.20 -25.91 -4.08
CA GLU A 105 17.05 -25.56 -2.93
C GLU A 105 18.39 -24.99 -3.43
N LEU A 106 18.51 -23.67 -3.41
CA LEU A 106 19.80 -22.99 -3.63
C LEU A 106 20.69 -23.21 -2.41
N ALA A 107 21.94 -23.61 -2.66
CA ALA A 107 22.96 -23.65 -1.61
C ALA A 107 23.09 -22.26 -0.99
N LEU A 108 23.06 -22.20 0.35
CA LEU A 108 23.25 -20.93 1.05
C LEU A 108 24.66 -20.38 0.76
N PRO A 109 24.80 -19.06 0.60
CA PRO A 109 26.11 -18.44 0.50
C PRO A 109 26.92 -18.68 1.79
N PRO A 110 28.26 -18.68 1.72
CA PRO A 110 29.09 -18.77 2.92
C PRO A 110 28.79 -17.60 3.86
N GLU A 111 28.85 -17.84 5.17
CA GLU A 111 28.67 -16.80 6.17
C GLU A 111 29.77 -15.74 6.06
N ALA A 112 29.39 -14.47 6.17
CA ALA A 112 30.32 -13.36 6.12
C ALA A 112 31.06 -13.23 7.46
N GLU A 113 32.38 -12.99 7.40
CA GLU A 113 33.15 -12.65 8.59
C GLU A 113 32.78 -11.25 9.08
N VAL A 114 32.11 -11.18 10.23
CA VAL A 114 31.77 -9.92 10.90
C VAL A 114 32.85 -9.62 11.94
N SER A 115 33.42 -8.42 11.89
CA SER A 115 34.37 -7.94 12.91
C SER A 115 33.62 -7.22 14.03
N ASP A 116 33.92 -7.57 15.28
CA ASP A 116 33.44 -6.85 16.47
C ASP A 116 34.19 -5.51 16.72
N ALA A 117 35.19 -5.18 15.89
CA ALA A 117 35.92 -3.93 16.03
C ALA A 117 35.04 -2.73 15.67
N ALA A 118 34.93 -1.77 16.59
CA ALA A 118 34.20 -0.53 16.34
C ALA A 118 34.87 0.27 15.20
N PRO A 119 34.11 0.81 14.24
CA PRO A 119 34.64 1.72 13.24
C PRO A 119 35.29 2.95 13.89
N GLU A 120 36.49 3.33 13.44
CA GLU A 120 37.09 4.59 13.88
C GLU A 120 36.32 5.77 13.29
N LEU A 121 35.81 6.65 14.14
CA LEU A 121 35.20 7.90 13.69
C LEU A 121 36.29 8.92 13.36
N PRO A 122 36.15 9.69 12.26
CA PRO A 122 37.04 10.82 11.99
C PRO A 122 36.87 11.89 13.07
N GLU A 123 37.98 12.55 13.43
CA GLU A 123 37.96 13.66 14.38
C GLU A 123 37.21 14.85 13.76
N PRO A 124 36.27 15.48 14.50
CA PRO A 124 35.55 16.63 13.98
C PRO A 124 36.52 17.80 13.72
N PRO A 125 36.27 18.63 12.69
CA PRO A 125 37.09 19.80 12.43
C PRO A 125 37.04 20.76 13.63
N ALA A 126 38.20 21.31 14.02
CA ALA A 126 38.28 22.26 15.13
C ALA A 126 37.57 23.57 14.77
N ASP A 127 36.71 24.05 15.69
CA ASP A 127 36.07 25.36 15.59
C ASP A 127 37.13 26.48 15.65
N VAL A 128 37.30 27.19 14.54
CA VAL A 128 38.08 28.44 14.50
C VAL A 128 37.18 29.61 14.87
N ALA A 129 37.34 30.15 16.09
CA ALA A 129 36.67 31.38 16.48
C ALA A 129 37.25 32.57 15.68
N VAL A 130 36.44 33.16 14.80
CA VAL A 130 36.76 34.42 14.12
C VAL A 130 36.48 35.56 15.09
N LEU A 131 37.53 36.15 15.66
CA LEU A 131 37.46 37.43 16.37
C LEU A 131 37.35 38.56 15.34
N ALA A 132 36.16 39.16 15.24
CA ALA A 132 35.90 40.40 14.50
C ALA A 132 35.56 41.53 15.49
#